data_AF-A0A1J4TXM4-F1
#
_entry.id   AF-A0A1J4TXM4-F1
#
_cell.length_a   1.000
_cell.length_b   1.000
_cell.length_c   1.000
_cell.angle_alpha   90.00
_cell.angle_beta   90.00
_cell.angle_gamma   90.00
#
_symmetry.space_group_name_H-M   'P 1'
#
loop_
_entity.id
_entity.type
_entity.pdbx_description
1 polymer ?
#
loop_
_entity_poly.entity_id
_entity_poly.type
_entity_poly.pdbx_seq_one_letter_code
_entity_poly.pdbx_strand_id
1 'polypeptide(L)'
;MPQKDRDEIRKALLQKGFYQKNNDHEFFYYKIDQSIFTKLSHGSRYKTYSADLLGKIKRQLKLNTMGQLLRFIDCPLTAEEYFNLLVSDKIVSKKDKPDH
;
A
#
# COMPACT_ATOMS: atom_id res chain seq x y z
N MET A 1 9.49 -1.83 18.04
CA MET A 1 8.56 -2.43 17.04
C MET A 1 8.18 -1.34 16.05
N PRO A 2 8.08 -1.63 14.74
CA PRO A 2 7.74 -0.60 13.76
C PRO A 2 6.33 -0.05 14.02
N GLN A 3 6.21 1.26 13.96
CA GLN A 3 4.96 2.00 14.05
C GLN A 3 4.93 3.03 12.93
N LYS A 4 3.78 3.15 12.27
CA LYS A 4 3.58 4.13 11.19
C LYS A 4 2.27 4.86 11.36
N ASP A 5 2.30 6.15 11.08
CA ASP A 5 1.09 6.95 11.17
C ASP A 5 0.20 6.69 9.95
N ARG A 6 -1.12 6.70 10.17
CA ARG A 6 -2.11 6.44 9.12
C ARG A 6 -1.92 7.41 7.94
N ASP A 7 -1.60 8.67 8.23
CA ASP A 7 -1.38 9.70 7.23
C ASP A 7 -0.15 9.41 6.36
N GLU A 8 0.93 8.84 6.93
CA GLU A 8 2.09 8.40 6.14
C GLU A 8 1.71 7.26 5.18
N ILE A 9 0.97 6.27 5.69
CA ILE A 9 0.49 5.13 4.90
C ILE A 9 -0.42 5.61 3.77
N ARG A 10 -1.35 6.53 4.07
CA ARG A 10 -2.27 7.13 3.10
C ARG A 10 -1.52 7.85 1.98
N LYS A 11 -0.55 8.71 2.34
CA LYS A 11 0.27 9.45 1.35
C LYS A 11 1.05 8.47 0.46
N ALA A 12 1.68 7.46 1.06
CA ALA A 12 2.41 6.44 0.34
C ALA A 12 1.50 5.71 -0.66
N LEU A 13 0.31 5.26 -0.24
CA LEU A 13 -0.66 4.60 -1.13
C LEU A 13 -1.01 5.49 -2.34
N LEU A 14 -1.38 6.75 -2.10
CA LEU A 14 -1.76 7.67 -3.18
C LEU A 14 -0.61 7.91 -4.17
N GLN A 15 0.61 8.12 -3.66
CA GLN A 15 1.81 8.30 -4.49
C GLN A 15 2.16 7.06 -5.32
N LYS A 16 1.79 5.87 -4.84
CA LYS A 16 2.15 4.58 -5.45
C LYS A 16 1.12 4.09 -6.46
N GLY A 17 0.13 4.91 -6.79
CA GLY A 17 -0.90 4.57 -7.76
C GLY A 17 -2.11 3.88 -7.15
N PHE A 18 -2.35 4.04 -5.86
CA PHE A 18 -3.64 3.72 -5.27
C PHE A 18 -4.59 4.92 -5.37
N TYR A 19 -5.88 4.64 -5.45
CA TYR A 19 -6.93 5.65 -5.36
C TYR A 19 -7.90 5.31 -4.24
N GLN A 20 -8.38 6.36 -3.56
CA GLN A 20 -9.36 6.24 -2.50
C GLN A 20 -10.77 6.12 -3.09
N LYS A 21 -11.57 5.19 -2.55
CA LYS A 21 -13.00 5.04 -2.88
C LYS A 21 -13.84 5.43 -1.66
N ASN A 22 -14.45 6.61 -1.70
CA ASN A 22 -15.25 7.15 -0.61
C ASN A 22 -16.67 6.59 -0.64
N ASN A 23 -17.03 5.85 0.39
CA ASN A 23 -18.44 5.56 0.73
C ASN A 23 -18.61 5.78 2.24
N ASP A 24 -17.97 4.97 3.07
CA ASP A 24 -18.09 5.00 4.55
C ASP A 24 -16.77 4.64 5.27
N HIS A 25 -15.82 4.12 4.50
CA HIS A 25 -14.55 3.57 4.95
C HIS A 25 -13.46 3.99 3.96
N GLU A 26 -12.24 4.30 4.42
CA GLU A 26 -11.14 4.61 3.52
C GLU A 26 -10.57 3.32 2.93
N PHE A 27 -11.15 2.90 1.82
CA PHE A 27 -10.57 1.85 1.00
C PHE A 27 -9.68 2.44 -0.08
N PHE A 28 -8.48 1.91 -0.20
CA PHE A 28 -7.50 2.26 -1.22
C PHE A 28 -7.31 1.08 -2.16
N TYR A 29 -7.62 1.28 -3.43
CA TYR A 29 -7.50 0.28 -4.48
C TYR A 29 -6.35 0.63 -5.39
N TYR A 30 -5.58 -0.37 -5.81
CA TYR A 30 -4.51 -0.16 -6.79
C TYR A 30 -5.12 0.05 -8.18
N LYS A 31 -4.64 1.06 -8.93
CA LYS A 31 -5.20 1.42 -10.24
C LYS A 31 -5.12 0.31 -11.27
N ILE A 32 -4.08 -0.52 -11.20
CA ILE A 32 -3.80 -1.57 -12.17
C ILE A 32 -4.57 -2.85 -11.84
N ASP A 33 -4.63 -3.21 -10.55
CA ASP A 33 -5.32 -4.40 -10.08
C ASP A 33 -6.11 -4.09 -8.80
N GLN A 34 -7.44 -4.02 -8.92
CA GLN A 34 -8.33 -3.75 -7.79
C GLN A 34 -8.37 -4.90 -6.78
N SER A 35 -7.82 -6.08 -7.10
CA SER A 35 -7.63 -7.16 -6.12
C SER A 35 -6.63 -6.78 -5.02
N ILE A 36 -5.73 -5.84 -5.32
CA ILE A 36 -4.78 -5.26 -4.38
C ILE A 36 -5.42 -4.02 -3.77
N PHE A 37 -5.92 -4.17 -2.54
CA PHE A 37 -6.53 -3.08 -1.81
C PHE A 37 -6.24 -3.16 -0.32
N THR A 38 -6.26 -2.02 0.34
CA THR A 38 -6.16 -1.93 1.80
C THR A 38 -7.23 -1.02 2.37
N LYS A 39 -7.58 -1.27 3.63
CA LYS A 39 -8.58 -0.50 4.38
C LYS A 39 -7.88 0.24 5.50
N LEU A 40 -8.02 1.56 5.53
CA LEU A 40 -7.60 2.37 6.66
C LEU A 40 -8.81 2.71 7.54
N SER A 41 -8.70 2.40 8.83
CA SER A 41 -9.75 2.68 9.82
C SER A 41 -9.73 4.14 10.27
N HIS A 42 -10.91 4.73 10.44
CA HIS A 42 -11.09 6.14 10.82
C HIS A 42 -10.89 6.43 12.32
N GLY A 43 -11.04 5.43 13.19
CA GLY A 43 -11.00 5.64 14.65
C GLY A 43 -9.66 6.19 15.16
N SER A 44 -9.70 7.05 16.16
CA SER A 44 -8.53 7.67 16.81
C SER A 44 -7.54 6.64 17.39
N ARG A 45 -8.02 5.44 17.77
CA ARG A 45 -7.17 4.29 18.15
C ARG A 45 -6.30 3.74 17.00
N TYR A 46 -6.64 4.06 15.76
CA TYR A 46 -5.93 3.66 14.54
C TYR A 46 -5.19 4.83 13.90
N LYS A 47 -4.87 5.88 14.68
CA LYS A 47 -3.99 6.95 14.20
C LYS A 47 -2.59 6.39 13.89
N THR A 48 -2.11 5.48 14.74
CA THR A 48 -0.80 4.83 14.58
C THR A 48 -1.00 3.32 14.44
N TYR A 49 -0.41 2.75 13.40
CA TYR A 49 -0.48 1.32 13.10
C TYR A 49 0.70 0.61 13.73
N SER A 50 0.40 -0.33 14.63
CA SER A 50 1.38 -1.22 15.25
C SER A 50 1.80 -2.35 14.30
N ALA A 51 2.85 -3.08 14.66
CA ALA A 51 3.41 -4.17 13.85
C ALA A 51 2.37 -5.22 13.38
N ASP A 52 1.33 -5.50 14.19
CA ASP A 52 0.25 -6.41 13.81
C ASP A 52 -0.58 -5.88 12.62
N LEU A 53 -1.02 -4.63 12.73
CA LEU A 53 -1.79 -3.98 11.67
C LEU A 53 -0.93 -3.77 10.41
N LEU A 54 0.34 -3.42 10.58
CA LEU A 54 1.30 -3.36 9.47
C LEU A 54 1.48 -4.72 8.80
N GLY A 55 1.51 -5.82 9.56
CA GLY A 55 1.55 -7.17 9.01
C GLY A 55 0.33 -7.51 8.14
N LYS A 56 -0.85 -7.01 8.50
CA LYS A 56 -2.08 -7.14 7.71
C LYS A 56 -2.01 -6.33 6.41
N ILE A 57 -1.58 -5.07 6.49
CA ILE A 57 -1.38 -4.19 5.32
C ILE A 57 -0.35 -4.81 4.37
N LYS A 58 0.79 -5.30 4.89
CA LYS A 58 1.83 -5.97 4.11
C LYS A 58 1.25 -7.08 3.22
N ARG A 59 0.40 -7.94 3.80
CA ARG A 59 -0.25 -9.05 3.08
C ARG A 59 -1.25 -8.55 2.03
N GLN A 60 -2.02 -7.51 2.35
CA GLN A 60 -2.99 -6.89 1.45
C GLN A 60 -2.31 -6.24 0.23
N LEU A 61 -1.16 -5.59 0.44
CA LEU A 61 -0.33 -4.98 -0.60
C LEU A 61 0.61 -5.98 -1.30
N LYS A 62 0.46 -7.29 -1.01
CA LYS A 62 1.27 -8.36 -1.60
C LYS A 62 2.79 -8.16 -1.40
N LEU A 63 3.19 -7.59 -0.28
CA LEU A 63 4.59 -7.42 0.08
C LEU A 63 5.10 -8.63 0.86
N ASN A 64 6.30 -9.09 0.50
CA ASN A 64 6.89 -10.30 1.06
C ASN A 64 7.51 -10.04 2.43
N THR A 65 8.16 -8.89 2.64
CA THR A 65 8.84 -8.57 3.91
C THR A 65 8.32 -7.30 4.58
N MET A 66 8.47 -7.22 5.92
CA MET A 66 8.15 -5.97 6.64
C MET A 66 9.04 -4.82 6.18
N GLY A 67 10.30 -5.10 5.83
CA GLY A 67 11.22 -4.12 5.26
C GLY A 67 10.71 -3.51 3.95
N GLN A 68 10.07 -4.31 3.08
CA GLN A 68 9.43 -3.78 1.86
C GLN A 68 8.26 -2.85 2.19
N LEU A 69 7.43 -3.19 3.19
CA LEU A 69 6.35 -2.30 3.64
C LEU A 69 6.90 -0.99 4.22
N LEU A 70 7.95 -1.07 5.05
CA LEU A 70 8.58 0.13 5.59
C LEU A 70 9.19 0.98 4.47
N ARG A 71 9.90 0.39 3.50
CA ARG A 71 10.39 1.11 2.32
C ARG A 71 9.27 1.70 1.46
N PHE A 72 8.13 1.02 1.37
CA PHE A 72 6.95 1.53 0.68
C PHE A 72 6.40 2.79 1.36
N ILE A 73 6.38 2.83 2.70
CA ILE A 73 5.84 3.94 3.50
C ILE A 73 6.87 5.08 3.67
N ASP A 74 8.11 4.77 4.05
CA ASP A 74 9.21 5.74 4.29
C ASP A 74 9.76 6.39 3.02
N CYS A 75 9.19 6.08 1.85
CA CYS A 75 9.41 6.80 0.61
C CYS A 75 10.75 6.60 -0.17
N PRO A 76 11.68 5.66 0.10
CA PRO A 76 12.72 5.36 -0.89
C PRO A 76 12.18 4.51 -2.06
N LEU A 77 11.04 3.84 -1.90
CA LEU A 77 10.48 3.02 -2.96
C LEU A 77 9.69 3.91 -3.94
N THR A 78 9.88 3.82 -5.24
CA THR A 78 9.05 4.56 -6.23
C THR A 78 7.80 3.79 -6.62
N ALA A 79 6.85 4.42 -7.31
CA ALA A 79 5.68 3.73 -7.87
C ALA A 79 6.08 2.65 -8.88
N GLU A 80 7.13 2.91 -9.67
CA GLU A 80 7.70 1.97 -10.63
C GLU A 80 8.37 0.77 -9.93
N GLU A 81 9.13 1.01 -8.86
CA GLU A 81 9.71 -0.09 -8.07
C GLU A 81 8.63 -0.99 -7.46
N TYR A 82 7.54 -0.40 -6.94
CA TYR A 82 6.41 -1.18 -6.46
C TYR A 82 5.78 -2.03 -7.56
N PHE A 83 5.55 -1.45 -8.74
CA PHE A 83 5.06 -2.19 -9.91
C PHE A 83 6.00 -3.33 -10.31
N ASN A 84 7.31 -3.08 -10.34
CA ASN A 84 8.30 -4.11 -10.67
C ASN A 84 8.30 -5.26 -9.67
N LEU A 85 8.08 -5.00 -8.37
CA LEU A 85 7.89 -6.07 -7.37
C LEU A 85 6.66 -6.91 -7.70
N LEU A 86 5.53 -6.28 -8.02
CA LEU A 86 4.30 -7.00 -8.39
C LEU A 86 4.46 -7.83 -9.68
N VAL A 87 5.20 -7.32 -10.67
CA VAL A 87 5.52 -8.06 -11.91
C VAL A 87 6.43 -9.25 -11.61
N SER A 88 7.44 -9.06 -10.75
CA SER A 88 8.36 -10.13 -10.33
C SER A 88 7.63 -11.28 -9.63
N ASP A 89 6.64 -10.96 -8.79
CA ASP A 89 5.78 -11.93 -8.11
C ASP A 89 4.66 -12.48 -9.03
N LYS A 90 4.64 -12.11 -10.33
CA LYS A 90 3.63 -12.51 -11.34
C LYS A 90 2.19 -12.12 -10.95
N ILE A 91 2.04 -11.07 -10.15
CA ILE A 91 0.73 -10.56 -9.71
C ILE A 91 0.13 -9.66 -10.79
N VAL A 92 0.96 -8.86 -11.46
CA VAL A 92 0.54 -7.95 -12.55
C VAL A 92 1.42 -8.17 -13.77
N SER A 93 0.90 -7.83 -14.97
CA SER A 93 1.66 -7.99 -16.21
C SER A 93 2.41 -6.71 -16.56
N LYS A 94 3.58 -6.85 -17.21
CA LYS A 94 4.42 -5.70 -17.62
C LYS A 94 3.73 -4.78 -18.65
N LYS A 95 2.65 -5.24 -19.27
CA LYS A 95 1.80 -4.49 -20.21
C LYS A 95 0.95 -3.42 -19.52
N ASP A 96 0.71 -3.56 -18.22
CA ASP A 96 -0.11 -2.64 -17.44
C ASP A 96 0.69 -1.49 -16.82
N LYS A 97 1.90 -1.20 -17.33
CA LYS A 97 2.76 -0.14 -16.79
C LYS A 97 1.97 1.17 -16.82
N PRO A 98 1.85 1.90 -15.70
CA PRO A 98 1.19 3.18 -15.69
C PRO A 98 2.03 4.17 -16.52
N ASP A 99 1.42 4.74 -17.56
CA ASP A 99 1.96 5.87 -18.34
C ASP A 99 2.07 7.07 -17.40
N HIS A 100 3.28 7.60 -17.20
CA HIS A 100 3.57 8.61 -16.18
C HIS A 100 3.33 10.03 -16.70
#